data_AF-A0A4V1Q3Q3-F1
#
_entry.id   AF-A0A4V1Q3Q3-F1
#
_cell.length_a   1.000
_cell.length_b   1.000
_cell.length_c   1.000
_cell.angle_alpha   90.00
_cell.angle_beta   90.00
_cell.angle_gamma   90.00
#
_symmetry.space_group_name_H-M   'P 1'
#
loop_
_entity.id
_entity.type
_entity.pdbx_description
1 polymer ?
#
loop_
_entity_poly.entity_id
_entity_poly.type
_entity_poly.pdbx_seq_one_letter_code
_entity_poly.pdbx_strand_id
1 'polypeptide(L)'
;MTEFLEFLGLPRDADEEAATIALTALLTSAVRDEKPSVSLEEIHHKVATLNGSQYIDALHALPLLLEHPDPKARDLVGIIGECSSAKEALIAAQEYLERLTRDFQRDSNDEDDEEQEKRPRVDALVTTIDLYTSGP
;
A
#
# COMPACT_ATOMS: atom_id res chain seq x y z
N MET A 1 1.43 10.35 -18.67
CA MET A 1 2.65 9.54 -18.48
C MET A 1 3.86 10.42 -18.19
N THR A 2 4.27 11.32 -19.09
CA THR A 2 5.45 12.20 -18.88
C THR A 2 5.38 13.03 -17.59
N GLU A 3 4.20 13.57 -17.26
CA GLU A 3 4.00 14.36 -16.03
C GLU A 3 4.05 13.50 -14.75
N PHE A 4 3.72 12.21 -14.83
CA PHE A 4 3.83 11.31 -13.67
C PHE A 4 5.29 10.96 -13.40
N LEU A 5 6.09 10.70 -14.43
CA LEU A 5 7.53 10.49 -14.29
C LEU A 5 8.23 11.71 -13.69
N GLU A 6 7.84 12.92 -14.10
CA GLU A 6 8.36 14.17 -13.49
C GLU A 6 7.99 14.29 -12.02
N PHE A 7 6.75 13.92 -11.63
CA PHE A 7 6.36 13.86 -10.22
C PHE A 7 7.20 12.86 -9.41
N LEU A 8 7.55 11.72 -10.01
CA LEU A 8 8.46 10.73 -9.41
C LEU A 8 9.92 11.20 -9.38
N GLY A 9 10.25 12.37 -9.95
CA GLY A 9 11.62 12.85 -10.08
C GLY A 9 12.44 12.10 -11.11
N LEU A 10 11.79 11.43 -12.07
CA LEU A 10 12.42 10.60 -13.09
C LEU A 10 12.52 11.32 -14.45
N PRO A 11 13.51 10.95 -15.29
CA PRO A 11 13.57 11.36 -16.69
C PRO A 11 12.32 10.93 -17.47
N ARG A 12 12.01 11.67 -18.55
CA ARG A 12 10.82 11.42 -19.39
C ARG A 12 10.88 10.10 -20.17
N ASP A 13 12.07 9.53 -20.31
CA ASP A 13 12.40 8.28 -20.98
C ASP A 13 12.71 7.14 -20.00
N ALA A 14 12.45 7.33 -18.71
CA ALA A 14 12.56 6.26 -17.72
C ALA A 14 11.61 5.11 -18.05
N ASP A 15 12.05 3.89 -17.76
CA ASP A 15 11.26 2.69 -17.94
C ASP A 15 10.23 2.49 -16.81
N GLU A 16 9.34 1.51 -17.02
CA GLU A 16 8.27 1.19 -16.08
C GLU A 16 8.80 0.66 -14.74
N GLU A 17 9.94 -0.02 -14.75
CA GLU A 17 10.58 -0.57 -13.55
C GLU A 17 11.08 0.57 -12.65
N ALA A 18 11.78 1.56 -13.22
CA ALA A 18 12.21 2.75 -12.49
C ALA A 18 11.02 3.53 -11.90
N ALA A 19 9.93 3.66 -12.65
CA ALA A 19 8.70 4.31 -12.18
C ALA A 19 8.07 3.56 -11.01
N THR A 20 8.02 2.23 -11.09
CA THR A 20 7.48 1.35 -10.03
C THR A 20 8.30 1.44 -8.75
N ILE A 21 9.63 1.41 -8.88
CA ILE A 21 10.56 1.55 -7.75
C ILE A 21 10.41 2.92 -7.09
N ALA A 22 10.37 3.99 -7.89
CA ALA A 22 10.24 5.36 -7.37
C ALA A 22 8.90 5.59 -6.67
N LEU A 23 7.79 5.09 -7.22
CA LEU A 23 6.49 5.18 -6.57
C LEU A 23 6.45 4.38 -5.25
N THR A 24 7.04 3.17 -5.24
CA THR A 24 7.14 2.35 -4.03
C THR A 24 7.96 3.06 -2.95
N ALA A 25 9.05 3.73 -3.32
CA ALA A 25 9.86 4.52 -2.39
C ALA A 25 9.07 5.71 -1.81
N LEU A 26 8.32 6.43 -2.64
CA LEU A 26 7.46 7.53 -2.18
C LEU A 26 6.35 7.05 -1.24
N LEU A 27 5.67 5.95 -1.57
CA LEU A 27 4.67 5.34 -0.70
C LEU A 27 5.27 4.91 0.64
N THR A 28 6.46 4.32 0.61
CA THR A 28 7.17 3.90 1.83
C THR A 28 7.52 5.09 2.71
N SER A 29 8.08 6.16 2.12
CA SER A 29 8.40 7.41 2.83
C SER A 29 7.13 8.04 3.42
N ALA A 30 6.06 8.15 2.63
CA ALA A 30 4.79 8.74 3.06
C ALA A 30 4.11 7.99 4.22
N VAL A 31 4.36 6.69 4.35
CA VAL A 31 3.80 5.84 5.42
C VAL A 31 4.71 5.77 6.65
N ARG A 32 6.04 5.78 6.47
CA ARG A 32 7.00 5.46 7.55
C ARG A 32 7.77 6.64 8.10
N ASP A 33 7.93 7.72 7.33
CA ASP A 33 8.71 8.87 7.76
C ASP A 33 7.84 9.81 8.60
N GLU A 34 8.40 10.39 9.67
CA GLU A 34 7.69 11.39 10.49
C GLU A 34 7.37 12.68 9.71
N LYS A 35 8.16 12.97 8.66
CA LYS A 35 8.03 14.16 7.81
C LYS A 35 8.32 13.80 6.36
N PRO A 36 7.40 13.14 5.66
CA PRO A 36 7.61 12.76 4.28
C PRO A 36 7.67 14.00 3.38
N SER A 37 8.47 13.92 2.32
CA SER A 37 8.56 14.99 1.32
C SER A 37 7.29 15.13 0.49
N VAL A 38 6.51 14.05 0.38
CA VAL A 38 5.25 13.96 -0.34
C VAL A 38 4.24 13.23 0.54
N SER A 39 3.04 13.79 0.70
CA SER A 39 1.98 13.17 1.51
C SER A 39 1.26 12.03 0.76
N LEU A 40 0.60 11.13 1.49
CA LEU A 40 -0.29 10.12 0.90
C LEU A 40 -1.43 10.74 0.08
N GLU A 41 -1.97 11.88 0.52
CA GLU A 41 -3.00 12.61 -0.22
C GLU A 41 -2.50 13.06 -1.59
N GLU A 42 -1.28 13.61 -1.65
CA GLU A 42 -0.67 14.06 -2.89
C GLU A 42 -0.36 12.88 -3.81
N ILE A 43 0.19 11.78 -3.27
CA ILE A 43 0.45 10.55 -4.05
C ILE A 43 -0.86 10.02 -4.63
N HIS A 44 -1.91 9.88 -3.81
CA HIS A 44 -3.23 9.44 -4.27
C HIS A 44 -3.76 10.32 -5.41
N HIS A 45 -3.70 11.65 -5.25
CA HIS A 45 -4.17 12.58 -6.27
C HIS A 45 -3.39 12.40 -7.59
N LYS A 46 -2.06 12.27 -7.54
CA LYS A 46 -1.22 12.12 -8.73
C LYS A 46 -1.43 10.76 -9.41
N VAL A 47 -1.55 9.69 -8.63
CA VAL A 47 -1.89 8.36 -9.14
C VAL A 47 -3.22 8.39 -9.89
N ALA A 48 -4.26 8.97 -9.29
CA ALA A 48 -5.60 8.99 -9.85
C ALA A 48 -5.73 9.90 -11.09
N THR A 49 -4.98 11.00 -11.15
CA THR A 49 -5.11 12.00 -12.23
C THR A 49 -4.14 11.81 -13.39
N LEU A 50 -3.00 11.13 -13.18
CA LEU A 50 -1.93 11.01 -14.17
C LEU A 50 -1.70 9.57 -14.69
N ASN A 51 -2.69 8.69 -14.51
CA ASN A 51 -2.62 7.25 -14.81
C ASN A 51 -1.43 6.57 -14.12
N GLY A 52 -1.20 6.88 -12.85
CA GLY A 52 -0.09 6.32 -12.07
C GLY A 52 -0.34 4.90 -11.54
N SER A 53 -1.57 4.40 -11.64
CA SER A 53 -1.97 3.12 -11.05
C SER A 53 -1.19 1.92 -11.59
N GLN A 54 -0.79 1.96 -12.86
CA GLN A 54 0.01 0.91 -13.50
C GLN A 54 1.42 0.73 -12.89
N TYR A 55 1.90 1.71 -12.13
CA TYR A 55 3.21 1.68 -11.48
C TYR A 55 3.12 1.30 -9.99
N ILE A 56 1.92 0.99 -9.49
CA ILE A 56 1.76 0.54 -8.11
C ILE A 56 2.14 -0.94 -8.04
N ASP A 57 3.23 -1.22 -7.35
CA ASP A 57 3.54 -2.59 -6.93
C ASP A 57 2.61 -2.99 -5.77
N ALA A 58 1.55 -3.72 -6.10
CA ALA A 58 0.54 -4.15 -5.15
C ALA A 58 1.12 -5.01 -4.00
N LEU A 59 2.15 -5.83 -4.28
CA LEU A 59 2.77 -6.71 -3.28
C LEU A 59 3.48 -5.90 -2.19
N HIS A 60 4.12 -4.79 -2.58
CA HIS A 60 4.81 -3.92 -1.65
C HIS A 60 3.89 -2.87 -1.03
N ALA A 61 2.96 -2.31 -1.80
CA ALA A 61 2.10 -1.22 -1.35
C ALA A 61 0.99 -1.69 -0.39
N LEU A 62 0.33 -2.82 -0.64
CA LEU A 62 -0.81 -3.25 0.17
C LEU A 62 -0.48 -3.42 1.66
N PRO A 63 0.59 -4.14 2.05
CA PRO A 63 0.94 -4.28 3.47
C PRO A 63 1.20 -2.94 4.16
N LEU A 64 1.84 -1.99 3.46
CA LEU A 64 2.12 -0.66 3.99
C LEU A 64 0.84 0.16 4.20
N LEU A 65 -0.08 0.09 3.23
CA LEU A 65 -1.27 0.93 3.21
C LEU A 65 -2.39 0.40 4.11
N LEU A 66 -2.53 -0.92 4.26
CA LEU A 66 -3.56 -1.53 5.10
C LEU A 66 -3.40 -1.20 6.59
N GLU A 67 -2.16 -1.04 7.05
CA GLU A 67 -1.85 -0.73 8.44
C GLU A 67 -1.89 0.77 8.76
N HIS A 68 -1.75 1.63 7.73
CA HIS A 68 -1.55 3.06 7.93
C HIS A 68 -2.84 3.81 8.29
N PRO A 69 -2.78 4.82 9.18
CA PRO A 69 -3.99 5.45 9.67
C PRO A 69 -4.76 6.35 8.71
N ASP A 70 -4.07 6.91 7.75
CA ASP A 70 -4.60 7.88 6.80
C ASP A 70 -5.72 7.28 5.92
N PRO A 71 -6.90 7.92 5.82
CA PRO A 71 -7.95 7.54 4.86
C PRO A 71 -7.47 7.41 3.41
N LYS A 72 -6.47 8.22 3.00
CA LYS A 72 -5.88 8.16 1.65
C LYS A 72 -5.13 6.87 1.40
N ALA A 73 -4.67 6.18 2.44
CA ALA A 73 -4.13 4.84 2.31
C ALA A 73 -5.24 3.86 1.85
N ARG A 74 -6.46 3.98 2.39
CA ARG A 74 -7.60 3.16 1.95
C ARG A 74 -8.05 3.48 0.53
N ASP A 75 -8.02 4.76 0.14
CA ASP A 75 -8.31 5.15 -1.24
C ASP A 75 -7.30 4.53 -2.22
N LEU A 76 -6.01 4.52 -1.88
CA LEU A 76 -4.97 3.84 -2.67
C LEU A 76 -5.16 2.32 -2.72
N VAL A 77 -5.61 1.69 -1.63
CA VAL A 77 -5.98 0.27 -1.62
C VAL A 77 -7.14 0.00 -2.60
N GLY A 78 -8.12 0.90 -2.67
CA GLY A 78 -9.20 0.85 -3.67
C GLY A 78 -8.66 0.87 -5.11
N ILE A 79 -7.73 1.78 -5.41
CA ILE A 79 -7.07 1.85 -6.73
C ILE A 79 -6.36 0.54 -7.06
N ILE A 80 -5.68 -0.09 -6.10
CA ILE A 80 -5.05 -1.40 -6.28
C ILE A 80 -6.10 -2.47 -6.63
N GLY A 81 -7.22 -2.50 -5.89
CA GLY A 81 -8.31 -3.44 -6.16
C GLY A 81 -8.92 -3.29 -7.55
N GLU A 82 -9.01 -2.07 -8.08
CA GLU A 82 -9.60 -1.77 -9.39
C GLU A 82 -8.61 -1.93 -10.56
N CYS A 83 -7.33 -1.61 -10.36
CA CYS A 83 -6.36 -1.47 -11.44
C CYS A 83 -5.31 -2.59 -11.50
N SER A 84 -5.03 -3.28 -10.40
CA SER A 84 -4.03 -4.34 -10.38
C SER A 84 -4.60 -5.64 -10.96
N SER A 85 -3.71 -6.55 -11.39
CA SER A 85 -4.19 -7.87 -11.79
C SER A 85 -4.79 -8.58 -10.58
N ALA A 86 -5.93 -9.25 -10.76
CA ALA A 86 -6.59 -10.01 -9.68
C ALA A 86 -5.63 -11.02 -9.02
N LYS A 87 -4.67 -11.54 -9.77
CA LYS A 87 -3.62 -12.44 -9.27
C LYS A 87 -2.67 -11.74 -8.30
N GLU A 88 -2.19 -10.55 -8.62
CA GLU A 88 -1.26 -9.80 -7.74
C GLU A 88 -1.94 -9.30 -6.48
N ALA A 89 -3.17 -8.79 -6.60
CA ALA A 89 -3.98 -8.38 -5.46
C ALA A 89 -4.23 -9.58 -4.51
N LEU A 90 -4.54 -10.75 -5.07
CA LEU A 90 -4.72 -12.00 -4.31
C LEU A 90 -3.45 -12.41 -3.57
N ILE A 91 -2.29 -12.42 -4.25
CA ILE A 91 -1.01 -12.82 -3.64
C ILE A 91 -0.64 -11.84 -2.52
N ALA A 92 -0.76 -10.53 -2.76
CA ALA A 92 -0.49 -9.51 -1.74
C ALA A 92 -1.38 -9.67 -0.51
N ALA A 93 -2.68 -9.92 -0.71
CA ALA A 93 -3.64 -10.17 0.36
C ALA A 93 -3.27 -11.45 1.15
N GLN A 94 -2.87 -12.52 0.47
CA GLN A 94 -2.41 -13.75 1.12
C GLN A 94 -1.15 -13.52 1.95
N GLU A 95 -0.14 -12.84 1.39
CA GLU A 95 1.08 -12.51 2.14
C GLU A 95 0.79 -11.65 3.38
N TYR A 96 -0.12 -10.69 3.25
CA TYR A 96 -0.55 -9.86 4.38
C TYR A 96 -1.23 -10.69 5.47
N LEU A 97 -2.16 -11.59 5.11
CA LEU A 97 -2.83 -12.50 6.05
C LEU A 97 -1.83 -13.44 6.75
N GLU A 98 -0.82 -13.94 6.03
CA GLU A 98 0.22 -14.76 6.65
C GLU A 98 1.06 -13.98 7.65
N ARG A 99 1.42 -12.72 7.34
CA ARG A 99 2.13 -11.83 8.28
C ARG A 99 1.29 -11.59 9.53
N LEU A 100 0.02 -11.23 9.34
CA LEU A 100 -0.92 -11.03 10.45
C LEU A 100 -1.06 -12.28 11.32
N THR A 101 -1.14 -13.47 10.71
CA THR A 101 -1.20 -14.75 11.43
C THR A 101 0.06 -15.00 12.26
N ARG A 102 1.25 -14.73 11.69
CA ARG A 102 2.53 -14.84 12.39
C ARG A 102 2.59 -13.90 13.60
N ASP A 103 2.10 -12.67 13.46
CA ASP A 103 2.08 -11.70 14.55
C ASP A 103 1.13 -12.11 15.68
N PHE A 104 -0.04 -12.68 15.35
CA PHE A 104 -0.96 -13.25 16.34
C PHE A 104 -0.35 -14.42 17.11
N GLN A 105 0.38 -15.31 16.43
CA GLN A 105 1.04 -16.46 17.07
C GLN A 105 2.17 -16.01 18.01
N ARG A 106 2.81 -14.88 17.71
CA ARG A 106 3.89 -14.30 18.51
C ARG A 106 3.37 -13.63 19.78
N ASP A 107 2.28 -12.86 19.70
CA ASP A 107 1.63 -12.24 20.86
C ASP A 107 1.11 -13.28 21.88
N SER A 108 0.79 -14.50 21.45
CA SER A 108 0.34 -15.57 22.36
C SER A 108 1.46 -16.27 23.15
N ASN A 109 2.74 -15.94 22.90
CA ASN A 109 3.90 -16.58 23.52
C ASN A 109 4.80 -15.66 24.35
N ASP A 110 4.57 -14.33 24.34
CA ASP A 110 5.37 -13.37 25.10
C ASP A 110 4.48 -12.62 26.10
N GLU A 111 4.57 -13.01 27.37
CA GLU A 111 4.18 -12.19 28.53
C GLU A 111 5.26 -11.09 28.68
N ASP A 112 5.17 -9.95 27.98
CA ASP A 112 5.80 -8.67 28.38
C ASP A 112 5.36 -7.55 27.40
N ASP A 113 4.43 -6.70 27.85
CA ASP A 113 3.83 -5.58 27.13
C ASP A 113 4.77 -4.36 27.05
N GLU A 114 5.08 -3.90 25.84
CA GLU A 114 5.23 -2.46 25.57
C GLU A 114 4.17 -2.03 24.54
N GLU A 115 3.28 -1.13 24.98
CA GLU A 115 2.17 -0.55 24.25
C GLU A 115 2.65 0.18 22.99
N GLN A 116 2.47 -0.42 21.81
CA GLN A 116 2.27 0.32 20.57
C GLN A 116 0.81 0.17 20.16
N GLU A 117 0.14 1.30 19.91
CA GLU A 117 -1.26 1.40 19.48
C GLU A 117 -1.53 0.54 18.24
N LYS A 118 -1.83 -0.74 18.46
CA LYS A 118 -2.31 -1.68 17.43
C LYS A 118 -3.73 -1.23 17.08
N ARG A 119 -3.92 -0.68 15.88
CA ARG A 119 -5.25 -0.61 15.26
C ARG A 119 -5.94 -1.97 15.42
N PRO A 120 -7.27 -2.02 15.62
CA PRO A 120 -7.95 -3.29 15.82
C PRO A 120 -7.77 -4.10 14.55
N ARG A 121 -6.98 -5.17 14.66
CA ARG A 121 -6.57 -6.11 13.60
C ARG A 121 -7.73 -6.67 12.77
N VAL A 122 -8.96 -6.52 13.27
CA VAL A 122 -10.22 -6.87 12.64
C VAL A 122 -10.52 -5.97 11.43
N ASP A 123 -10.22 -4.67 11.47
CA ASP A 123 -10.49 -3.74 10.36
C ASP A 123 -9.62 -4.04 9.13
N ALA A 124 -8.37 -4.43 9.35
CA ALA A 124 -7.46 -4.86 8.29
C ALA A 124 -7.91 -6.20 7.68
N LEU A 125 -8.43 -7.11 8.50
CA LEU A 125 -9.03 -8.37 8.08
C LEU A 125 -10.30 -8.16 7.25
N VAL A 126 -11.20 -7.28 7.69
CA VAL A 126 -12.43 -6.91 6.95
C VAL A 126 -12.06 -6.28 5.61
N THR A 127 -11.12 -5.32 5.58
CA THR A 127 -10.65 -4.69 4.34
C THR A 127 -10.06 -5.71 3.38
N THR A 128 -9.30 -6.68 3.89
CA THR A 128 -8.73 -7.77 3.08
C THR A 128 -9.84 -8.66 2.52
N ILE A 129 -10.83 -9.04 3.33
CA ILE A 129 -11.99 -9.83 2.90
C ILE A 129 -12.84 -9.07 1.86
N ASP A 130 -13.03 -7.76 2.03
CA ASP A 130 -13.76 -6.93 1.07
C ASP A 130 -13.06 -6.88 -0.30
N LEU A 131 -11.72 -6.85 -0.30
CA LEU A 131 -10.89 -7.01 -1.51
C LEU A 131 -11.14 -8.35 -2.23
N TYR A 132 -11.35 -9.44 -1.47
CA TYR A 132 -11.72 -10.74 -2.03
C TYR A 132 -13.13 -10.79 -2.64
N THR A 133 -14.09 -10.04 -2.07
CA THR A 133 -15.49 -10.10 -2.49
C THR A 133 -15.88 -9.04 -3.53
N SER A 134 -15.00 -8.07 -3.78
CA SER A 134 -15.26 -6.95 -4.71
C SER A 134 -14.79 -7.23 -6.15
N GLY A 135 -14.19 -8.40 -6.42
CA GLY A 135 -13.85 -8.82 -7.78
C GLY A 135 -15.07 -9.37 -8.55
N PRO A 136 -15.25 -9.03 -9.84
CA PRO A 136 -16.34 -9.53 -10.68
C PRO A 136 -16.27 -11.02 -11.01
#